data_AF-A0A2X0TYM7-F1
#
_entry.id   AF-A0A2X0TYM7-F1
#
_cell.length_a   1.000
_cell.length_b   1.000
_cell.length_c   1.000
_cell.angle_alpha   90.00
_cell.angle_beta   90.00
_cell.angle_gamma   90.00
#
_symmetry.space_group_name_H-M   'P 1'
#
loop_
_entity.id
_entity.type
_entity.pdbx_description
1 polymer ?
#
loop_
_entity_poly.entity_id
_entity_poly.type
_entity_poly.pdbx_seq_one_letter_code
_entity_poly.pdbx_strand_id
1 'polypeptide(L)'
;MTRLLPALGLVAICALATASCSPTDETQSAQSTPAVSVSPGDPGQPSSSTMPTLHAASPGCAAMDEIFTEALNGSETGQVYRDVATKGSEETTAEERHRAWEAFAAAFKNDYSERLLQAATDETSKQALAALAVYVERNAALDSGTIPEFADQEAAEAALKRGEKPEVNPAYTQALAEATNAHSTLTTCMPHWPIVF
;
A
#
# COMPACT_ATOMS: atom_id res chain seq x y z
N MET A 1 -28.15 -1.18 -55.37
CA MET A 1 -26.84 -1.57 -55.96
C MET A 1 -25.80 -1.23 -54.90
N THR A 2 -25.03 -2.11 -54.26
CA THR A 2 -24.74 -3.55 -54.41
C THR A 2 -24.26 -4.05 -53.03
N ARG A 3 -24.53 -5.34 -52.72
CA ARG A 3 -24.34 -6.04 -51.43
C ARG A 3 -22.87 -6.44 -51.15
N LEU A 4 -22.50 -6.71 -49.89
CA LEU A 4 -22.11 -8.03 -49.30
C LEU A 4 -21.22 -7.90 -48.03
N LEU A 5 -21.67 -8.52 -46.92
CA LEU A 5 -20.91 -9.02 -45.74
C LEU A 5 -20.38 -10.45 -46.06
N PRO A 6 -19.77 -11.25 -45.13
CA PRO A 6 -18.75 -11.08 -44.07
C PRO A 6 -17.63 -12.16 -44.20
N ALA A 7 -16.64 -12.23 -43.29
CA ALA A 7 -15.85 -13.47 -43.08
C ALA A 7 -15.41 -13.67 -41.62
N LEU A 8 -15.94 -14.75 -41.04
CA LEU A 8 -15.57 -15.38 -39.77
C LEU A 8 -14.20 -16.07 -39.85
N GLY A 9 -13.53 -16.22 -38.71
CA GLY A 9 -12.44 -17.18 -38.51
C GLY A 9 -12.33 -17.63 -37.05
N LEU A 10 -12.97 -18.76 -36.72
CA LEU A 10 -12.86 -19.49 -35.44
C LEU A 10 -12.06 -20.80 -35.67
N VAL A 11 -11.03 -21.00 -34.85
CA VAL A 11 -10.56 -22.24 -34.16
C VAL A 11 -10.13 -23.49 -34.95
N ALA A 12 -8.91 -23.98 -34.63
CA ALA A 12 -8.57 -25.39 -34.30
C ALA A 12 -7.12 -25.45 -33.76
N ILE A 13 -6.88 -25.69 -32.46
CA ILE A 13 -6.58 -26.97 -31.77
C ILE A 13 -5.37 -27.73 -32.34
N CYS A 14 -4.25 -27.73 -31.60
CA CYS A 14 -3.21 -28.76 -31.68
C CYS A 14 -3.05 -29.45 -30.32
N ALA A 15 -2.97 -30.77 -30.40
CA ALA A 15 -3.03 -31.75 -29.34
C ALA A 15 -1.75 -31.83 -28.48
N LEU A 16 -1.92 -32.19 -27.20
CA LEU A 16 -0.84 -32.74 -26.38
C LEU A 16 -1.20 -34.17 -25.99
N ALA A 17 -0.33 -35.08 -26.42
CA ALA A 17 -0.40 -36.51 -26.13
C ALA A 17 0.15 -36.83 -24.74
N THR A 18 -0.35 -37.95 -24.22
CA THR A 18 -0.25 -38.56 -22.90
C THR A 18 1.16 -39.05 -22.49
N ALA A 19 1.46 -38.97 -21.19
CA ALA A 19 2.20 -40.03 -20.48
C ALA A 19 1.91 -39.98 -18.96
N SER A 20 1.55 -41.14 -18.41
CA SER A 20 1.21 -41.41 -17.01
C SER A 20 2.45 -41.72 -16.17
N CYS A 21 2.39 -41.48 -14.84
CA CYS A 21 2.77 -42.38 -13.74
C CYS A 21 3.08 -41.61 -12.43
N SER A 22 2.35 -41.95 -11.36
CA SER A 22 2.70 -41.70 -9.94
C SER A 22 3.70 -42.76 -9.44
N PRO A 23 4.04 -42.84 -8.14
CA PRO A 23 4.52 -41.85 -7.16
C PRO A 23 5.93 -42.22 -6.64
N THR A 24 6.68 -41.31 -5.99
CA THR A 24 7.64 -41.67 -4.94
C THR A 24 8.07 -40.46 -4.10
N ASP A 25 8.38 -40.79 -2.86
CA ASP A 25 8.46 -39.98 -1.65
C ASP A 25 9.85 -39.33 -1.43
N GLU A 26 9.88 -38.38 -0.48
CA GLU A 26 11.01 -37.80 0.25
C GLU A 26 12.00 -36.84 -0.48
N THR A 27 11.99 -35.56 -0.09
CA THR A 27 12.87 -34.95 0.93
C THR A 27 12.94 -33.42 0.76
N GLN A 28 12.26 -32.72 1.68
CA GLN A 28 12.76 -31.54 2.41
C GLN A 28 13.30 -30.32 1.62
N SER A 29 12.47 -29.29 1.53
CA SER A 29 12.90 -27.90 1.75
C SER A 29 11.70 -27.11 2.29
N ALA A 30 11.79 -26.76 3.57
CA ALA A 30 10.80 -25.96 4.26
C ALA A 30 10.83 -24.52 3.71
N GLN A 31 9.93 -24.21 2.78
CA GLN A 31 9.43 -22.85 2.60
C GLN A 31 8.21 -22.72 3.51
N SER A 32 8.34 -21.90 4.54
CA SER A 32 7.23 -21.49 5.41
C SER A 32 6.25 -20.64 4.61
N THR A 33 5.34 -21.29 3.89
CA THR A 33 4.05 -20.72 3.51
C THR A 33 3.12 -20.79 4.73
N PRO A 34 2.19 -19.83 4.91
CA PRO A 34 1.24 -19.92 6.01
C PRO A 34 0.40 -21.19 5.85
N ALA A 35 0.45 -22.06 6.85
CA ALA A 35 -0.41 -23.23 6.92
C ALA A 35 -1.85 -22.78 7.17
N VAL A 36 -2.66 -22.73 6.11
CA VAL A 36 -4.12 -22.66 6.24
C VAL A 36 -4.60 -24.01 6.76
N SER A 37 -4.82 -24.08 8.06
CA SER A 37 -5.42 -25.26 8.71
C SER A 37 -6.93 -25.21 8.53
N VAL A 38 -7.43 -25.80 7.45
CA VAL A 38 -8.87 -26.06 7.26
C VAL A 38 -9.24 -27.37 7.97
N SER A 39 -9.99 -27.25 9.07
CA SER A 39 -10.68 -28.39 9.67
C SER A 39 -11.82 -28.84 8.74
N PRO A 40 -12.05 -30.14 8.48
CA PRO A 40 -13.17 -30.59 7.68
C PRO A 40 -14.48 -30.31 8.42
N GLY A 41 -15.18 -29.24 8.04
CA GLY A 41 -16.48 -28.85 8.57
C GLY A 41 -17.63 -29.54 7.84
N ASP A 42 -18.63 -29.94 8.63
CA ASP A 42 -19.90 -30.59 8.31
C ASP A 42 -20.65 -29.97 7.11
N PRO A 43 -21.17 -30.76 6.15
CA PRO A 43 -21.81 -30.24 4.94
C PRO A 43 -23.25 -29.80 5.25
N GLY A 44 -23.41 -28.55 5.72
CA GLY A 44 -24.76 -28.06 6.05
C GLY A 44 -24.95 -26.56 6.24
N GLN A 45 -23.93 -25.70 6.11
CA GLN A 45 -24.09 -24.28 6.40
C GLN A 45 -23.59 -23.40 5.24
N PRO A 46 -24.39 -22.44 4.74
CA PRO A 46 -23.90 -21.48 3.75
C PRO A 46 -22.74 -20.69 4.37
N SER A 47 -21.61 -20.69 3.68
CA SER A 47 -20.37 -20.03 4.08
C SER A 47 -20.64 -18.57 4.45
N SER A 48 -20.61 -18.26 5.74
CA SER A 48 -20.43 -16.89 6.19
C SER A 48 -19.09 -16.42 5.65
N SER A 49 -19.10 -15.45 4.73
CA SER A 49 -17.90 -14.69 4.38
C SER A 49 -17.46 -13.92 5.63
N THR A 50 -16.69 -14.57 6.48
CA THR A 50 -15.97 -13.89 7.55
C THR A 50 -14.88 -13.09 6.85
N MET A 51 -15.02 -11.76 6.86
CA MET A 51 -13.95 -10.85 6.43
C MET A 51 -12.65 -11.28 7.12
N PRO A 52 -11.50 -11.34 6.41
CA PRO A 52 -10.23 -11.65 7.06
C PRO A 52 -10.01 -10.68 8.20
N THR A 53 -9.88 -11.19 9.43
CA THR A 53 -9.45 -10.36 10.54
C THR A 53 -8.03 -9.89 10.20
N LEU A 54 -7.83 -8.58 10.16
CA LEU A 54 -6.51 -8.00 10.00
C LEU A 54 -5.71 -8.30 11.27
N HIS A 55 -4.58 -8.99 11.13
CA HIS A 55 -3.69 -9.29 12.26
C HIS A 55 -2.40 -8.49 12.08
N ALA A 56 -2.03 -7.73 13.10
CA ALA A 56 -0.74 -7.06 13.13
C ALA A 56 0.41 -8.09 13.14
N ALA A 57 1.56 -7.71 12.58
CA ALA A 57 2.70 -8.60 12.42
C ALA A 57 3.37 -9.05 13.73
N SER A 58 3.15 -8.32 14.82
CA SER A 58 3.74 -8.58 16.15
C SER A 58 2.92 -7.88 17.25
N PRO A 59 3.14 -8.22 18.54
CA PRO A 59 2.49 -7.53 19.65
C PRO A 59 2.79 -6.03 19.71
N GLY A 60 4.03 -5.60 19.43
CA GLY A 60 4.36 -4.18 19.38
C GLY A 60 3.66 -3.47 18.22
N CYS A 61 3.53 -4.15 17.08
CA CYS A 61 2.76 -3.66 15.95
C CYS A 61 1.26 -3.54 16.25
N ALA A 62 0.68 -4.50 16.97
CA ALA A 62 -0.72 -4.39 17.44
C ALA A 62 -0.92 -3.18 18.36
N ALA A 63 0.00 -2.95 19.29
CA ALA A 63 -0.07 -1.79 20.18
C ALA A 63 0.07 -0.46 19.41
N MET A 64 0.94 -0.38 18.40
CA MET A 64 1.04 0.80 17.53
C MET A 64 -0.25 1.02 16.72
N ASP A 65 -0.86 -0.04 16.20
CA ASP A 65 -2.11 0.00 15.43
C ASP A 65 -3.31 0.46 16.26
N GLU A 66 -3.36 0.06 17.54
CA GLU A 66 -4.35 0.56 18.49
C GLU A 66 -4.19 2.07 18.73
N ILE A 67 -2.96 2.55 18.94
CA ILE A 67 -2.67 3.99 19.10
C ILE A 67 -3.05 4.74 17.82
N PHE A 68 -2.73 4.19 16.64
CA PHE A 68 -3.12 4.74 15.34
C PHE A 68 -4.65 4.89 15.22
N THR A 69 -5.39 3.82 15.52
CA THR A 69 -6.85 3.82 15.41
C THR A 69 -7.49 4.77 16.41
N GLU A 70 -6.97 4.86 17.63
CA GLU A 70 -7.39 5.85 18.62
C GLU A 70 -7.14 7.27 18.11
N ALA A 71 -5.94 7.57 17.58
CA ALA A 71 -5.58 8.87 17.06
C ALA A 71 -6.45 9.26 15.86
N LEU A 72 -6.68 8.34 14.92
CA LEU A 72 -7.49 8.56 13.73
C LEU A 72 -8.95 8.93 14.09
N ASN A 73 -9.49 8.36 15.17
CA ASN A 73 -10.86 8.62 15.60
C ASN A 73 -10.98 9.80 16.59
N GLY A 74 -9.94 10.05 17.39
CA GLY A 74 -9.99 10.97 18.53
C GLY A 74 -9.30 12.32 18.32
N SER A 75 -8.33 12.42 17.40
CA SER A 75 -7.60 13.67 17.15
C SER A 75 -8.36 14.61 16.21
N GLU A 76 -8.08 15.91 16.31
CA GLU A 76 -8.64 16.93 15.40
C GLU A 76 -8.27 16.64 13.94
N THR A 77 -6.99 16.36 13.67
CA THR A 77 -6.51 16.04 12.31
C THR A 77 -7.08 14.72 11.79
N GLY A 78 -7.26 13.72 12.67
CA GLY A 78 -7.92 12.46 12.32
C GLY A 78 -9.39 12.64 11.93
N GLN A 79 -10.12 13.49 12.65
CA GLN A 79 -11.51 13.84 12.30
C GLN A 79 -11.59 14.57 10.96
N VAL A 80 -10.71 15.55 10.73
CA VAL A 80 -10.62 16.26 9.44
C VAL A 80 -10.38 15.28 8.29
N TYR A 81 -9.40 14.39 8.41
CA TYR A 81 -9.14 13.40 7.37
C TYR A 81 -10.34 12.48 7.14
N ARG A 82 -10.96 11.94 8.19
CA ARG A 82 -12.13 11.07 8.06
C ARG A 82 -13.31 11.76 7.38
N ASP A 83 -13.57 13.02 7.71
CA ASP A 83 -14.66 13.79 7.09
C ASP A 83 -14.43 13.95 5.58
N VAL A 84 -13.19 14.19 5.17
CA VAL A 84 -12.83 14.29 3.75
C VAL A 84 -12.79 12.91 3.07
N ALA A 85 -12.36 11.86 3.77
CA ALA A 85 -12.27 10.49 3.23
C ALA A 85 -13.64 9.87 2.91
N THR A 86 -14.72 10.33 3.57
CA THR A 86 -16.09 9.85 3.30
C THR A 86 -16.77 10.56 2.14
N LYS A 87 -16.24 11.69 1.68
CA LYS A 87 -16.81 12.51 0.61
C LYS A 87 -16.50 11.94 -0.77
N GLY A 88 -17.48 12.02 -1.67
CA GLY A 88 -17.30 11.65 -3.07
C GLY A 88 -16.38 12.62 -3.81
N SER A 89 -15.96 12.24 -5.03
CA SER A 89 -15.09 13.09 -5.88
C SER A 89 -15.73 14.41 -6.32
N GLU A 90 -17.06 14.53 -6.21
CA GLU A 90 -17.80 15.78 -6.48
C GLU A 90 -17.71 16.77 -5.31
N GLU A 91 -17.39 16.29 -4.10
CA GLU A 91 -17.37 17.08 -2.87
C GLU A 91 -15.95 17.34 -2.35
N THR A 92 -14.98 16.51 -2.74
CA THR A 92 -13.57 16.70 -2.39
C THR A 92 -12.64 16.18 -3.48
N THR A 93 -11.57 16.92 -3.68
CA THR A 93 -10.47 16.57 -4.58
C THR A 93 -9.54 15.52 -3.97
N ALA A 94 -8.76 14.85 -4.81
CA ALA A 94 -7.68 13.95 -4.36
C ALA A 94 -6.61 14.72 -3.56
N GLU A 95 -6.28 15.94 -3.99
CA GLU A 95 -5.35 16.85 -3.32
C GLU A 95 -5.80 17.20 -1.88
N GLU A 96 -7.09 17.49 -1.69
CA GLU A 96 -7.63 17.76 -0.35
C GLU A 96 -7.58 16.54 0.57
N ARG A 97 -7.90 15.35 0.03
CA ARG A 97 -7.75 14.08 0.77
C ARG A 97 -6.29 13.83 1.16
N HIS A 98 -5.38 13.99 0.21
CA HIS A 98 -3.94 13.84 0.41
C HIS A 98 -3.43 14.80 1.50
N ARG A 99 -3.76 16.09 1.39
CA ARG A 99 -3.36 17.09 2.39
C ARG A 99 -3.91 16.79 3.79
N ALA A 100 -5.17 16.39 3.88
CA ALA A 100 -5.76 16.02 5.18
C ALA A 100 -5.07 14.79 5.79
N TRP A 101 -4.74 13.81 4.95
CA TRP A 101 -3.99 12.63 5.37
C TRP A 101 -2.58 12.99 5.88
N GLU A 102 -1.80 13.75 5.11
CA GLU A 102 -0.43 14.11 5.50
C GLU A 102 -0.41 14.99 6.76
N ALA A 103 -1.41 15.85 6.95
CA ALA A 103 -1.59 16.59 8.20
C ALA A 103 -1.85 15.66 9.40
N PHE A 104 -2.70 14.65 9.23
CA PHE A 104 -2.93 13.63 10.26
C PHE A 104 -1.68 12.79 10.52
N ALA A 105 -0.99 12.29 9.49
CA ALA A 105 0.21 11.48 9.64
C ALA A 105 1.32 12.24 10.39
N ALA A 106 1.52 13.53 10.08
CA ALA A 106 2.47 14.39 10.77
C ALA A 106 2.08 14.61 12.25
N ALA A 107 0.81 14.92 12.53
CA ALA A 107 0.32 15.07 13.89
C ALA A 107 0.44 13.74 14.68
N PHE A 108 0.09 12.63 14.07
CA PHE A 108 0.21 11.29 14.65
C PHE A 108 1.65 10.97 15.07
N LYS A 109 2.63 11.18 14.17
CA LYS A 109 4.06 11.00 14.48
C LYS A 109 4.48 11.85 15.69
N ASN A 110 4.07 13.12 15.73
CA ASN A 110 4.56 14.09 16.71
C ASN A 110 3.85 13.96 18.06
N ASP A 111 2.52 14.02 18.07
CA ASP A 111 1.68 14.12 19.26
C ASP A 111 1.58 12.80 20.03
N TYR A 112 1.76 11.66 19.33
CA TYR A 112 1.72 10.32 19.93
C TYR A 112 3.12 9.70 20.07
N SER A 113 4.20 10.45 19.82
CA SER A 113 5.58 9.97 19.77
C SER A 113 6.00 9.13 20.99
N GLU A 114 5.72 9.59 22.21
CA GLU A 114 6.08 8.87 23.44
C GLU A 114 5.34 7.52 23.56
N ARG A 115 4.05 7.50 23.22
CA ARG A 115 3.24 6.28 23.26
C ARG A 115 3.70 5.28 22.20
N LEU A 116 4.04 5.77 21.01
CA LEU A 116 4.57 4.94 19.93
C LEU A 116 5.94 4.34 20.30
N LEU A 117 6.82 5.12 20.95
CA LEU A 117 8.09 4.62 21.47
C LEU A 117 7.88 3.50 22.50
N GLN A 118 6.89 3.63 23.38
CA GLN A 118 6.56 2.61 24.38
C GLN A 118 5.94 1.34 23.75
N ALA A 119 5.12 1.51 22.71
CA ALA A 119 4.51 0.40 21.97
C ALA A 119 5.53 -0.38 21.12
N ALA A 120 6.57 0.28 20.62
CA ALA A 120 7.61 -0.29 19.77
C ALA A 120 8.59 -1.21 20.54
N THR A 121 8.09 -2.35 21.01
CA THR A 121 8.80 -3.27 21.89
C THR A 121 9.64 -4.32 21.16
N ASP A 122 9.20 -4.77 19.99
CA ASP A 122 9.88 -5.74 19.14
C ASP A 122 10.51 -5.11 17.89
N GLU A 123 11.39 -5.85 17.21
CA GLU A 123 12.16 -5.35 16.07
C GLU A 123 11.28 -4.83 14.93
N THR A 124 10.18 -5.54 14.60
CA THR A 124 9.25 -5.13 13.55
C THR A 124 8.58 -3.80 13.90
N SER A 125 8.13 -3.64 15.14
CA SER A 125 7.50 -2.40 15.61
C SER A 125 8.48 -1.21 15.67
N LYS A 126 9.76 -1.45 15.99
CA LYS A 126 10.80 -0.42 15.96
C LYS A 126 11.10 0.03 14.53
N GLN A 127 11.14 -0.90 13.58
CA GLN A 127 11.28 -0.59 12.17
C GLN A 127 10.09 0.22 11.65
N ALA A 128 8.87 -0.11 12.06
CA ALA A 128 7.68 0.67 11.73
C ALA A 128 7.73 2.09 12.33
N LEU A 129 8.18 2.25 13.57
CA LEU A 129 8.36 3.57 14.17
C LEU A 129 9.38 4.42 13.41
N ALA A 130 10.50 3.84 12.99
CA ALA A 130 11.48 4.51 12.14
C ALA A 130 10.89 4.85 10.75
N ALA A 131 10.13 3.92 10.16
CA ALA A 131 9.44 4.13 8.90
C ALA A 131 8.42 5.27 8.98
N LEU A 132 7.70 5.43 10.10
CA LEU A 132 6.76 6.54 10.28
C LEU A 132 7.46 7.90 10.17
N ALA A 133 8.66 8.02 10.75
CA ALA A 133 9.44 9.25 10.64
C ALA A 133 9.87 9.52 9.20
N VAL A 134 10.38 8.50 8.49
CA VAL A 134 10.78 8.61 7.08
C VAL A 134 9.60 8.97 6.18
N TYR A 135 8.45 8.30 6.37
CA TYR A 135 7.23 8.54 5.61
C TYR A 135 6.83 10.02 5.68
N VAL A 136 6.63 10.55 6.89
CA VAL A 136 6.21 11.94 7.11
C VAL A 136 7.24 12.93 6.58
N GLU A 137 8.54 12.70 6.82
CA GLU A 137 9.59 13.62 6.40
C GLU A 137 9.77 13.66 4.88
N ARG A 138 9.67 12.50 4.22
CA ARG A 138 9.82 12.43 2.75
C ARG A 138 8.61 12.98 2.03
N ASN A 139 7.39 12.64 2.45
CA ASN A 139 6.19 13.20 1.83
C ASN A 139 6.13 14.72 2.01
N ALA A 140 6.43 15.25 3.21
CA ALA A 140 6.50 16.69 3.41
C ALA A 140 7.53 17.39 2.48
N ALA A 141 8.70 16.76 2.27
CA ALA A 141 9.73 17.31 1.38
C ALA A 141 9.35 17.23 -0.11
N LEU A 142 8.64 16.17 -0.52
CA LEU A 142 8.11 16.00 -1.87
C LEU A 142 6.97 16.99 -2.14
N ASP A 143 5.98 17.06 -1.23
CA ASP A 143 4.78 17.90 -1.37
C ASP A 143 5.11 19.40 -1.34
N SER A 144 6.07 19.82 -0.52
CA SER A 144 6.51 21.22 -0.48
C SER A 144 7.36 21.64 -1.69
N GLY A 145 7.77 20.69 -2.54
CA GLY A 145 8.73 20.92 -3.61
C GLY A 145 10.16 21.19 -3.11
N THR A 146 10.45 20.96 -1.83
CA THR A 146 11.82 21.01 -1.28
C THR A 146 12.74 20.04 -2.02
N ILE A 147 12.20 18.87 -2.39
CA ILE A 147 12.81 17.95 -3.34
C ILE A 147 12.00 18.02 -4.64
N PRO A 148 12.40 18.87 -5.62
CA PRO A 148 11.65 19.01 -6.86
C PRO A 148 11.85 17.79 -7.77
N GLU A 149 10.81 17.45 -8.54
CA GLU A 149 10.84 16.35 -9.51
C GLU A 149 11.93 16.53 -10.57
N PHE A 150 12.16 17.76 -11.02
CA PHE A 150 13.22 18.13 -11.95
C PHE A 150 14.22 19.04 -11.27
N ALA A 151 15.51 18.69 -11.34
CA ALA A 151 16.58 19.53 -10.80
C ALA A 151 16.75 20.84 -11.60
N ASP A 152 16.45 20.78 -12.90
CA ASP A 152 16.40 21.92 -13.80
C ASP A 152 15.05 21.92 -14.54
N GLN A 153 14.16 22.83 -14.14
CA GLN A 153 12.81 22.95 -14.72
C GLN A 153 12.84 23.47 -16.16
N GLU A 154 13.76 24.37 -16.50
CA GLU A 154 13.84 24.93 -17.85
C GLU A 154 14.37 23.88 -18.83
N ALA A 155 15.38 23.10 -18.42
CA ALA A 155 15.87 21.99 -19.21
C ALA A 155 14.81 20.90 -19.39
N ALA A 156 14.03 20.60 -18.35
CA ALA A 156 12.91 19.67 -18.41
C ALA A 156 11.82 20.14 -19.39
N GLU A 157 11.41 21.41 -19.31
CA GLU A 157 10.43 21.99 -20.24
C GLU A 157 10.96 21.99 -21.68
N ALA A 158 12.24 22.32 -21.88
CA ALA A 158 12.87 22.30 -23.19
C ALA A 158 12.92 20.88 -23.78
N ALA A 159 13.20 19.85 -22.97
CA ALA A 159 13.15 18.46 -23.39
C ALA A 159 11.73 18.05 -23.81
N LEU A 160 10.70 18.41 -23.03
CA LEU A 160 9.30 18.14 -23.38
C LEU A 160 8.91 18.81 -24.71
N LYS A 161 9.32 20.06 -24.94
CA LYS A 161 9.07 20.77 -26.21
C LYS A 161 9.72 20.10 -27.42
N ARG A 162 10.83 19.39 -27.22
CA ARG A 162 11.49 18.58 -28.27
C ARG A 162 10.90 17.18 -28.42
N GLY A 163 9.95 16.77 -27.56
CA GLY A 163 9.42 15.40 -27.51
C GLY A 163 10.36 14.41 -26.81
N GLU A 164 11.33 14.89 -26.05
CA GLU A 164 12.26 14.07 -25.26
C GLU A 164 11.72 13.89 -23.84
N LYS A 165 12.09 12.78 -23.18
CA LYS A 165 11.79 12.56 -21.76
C LYS A 165 12.74 13.41 -20.91
N PRO A 166 12.24 14.29 -20.02
CA PRO A 166 13.08 15.03 -19.10
C PRO A 166 13.89 14.14 -18.17
N GLU A 167 15.06 14.62 -17.77
CA GLU A 167 15.84 14.00 -16.73
C GLU A 167 15.23 14.31 -15.35
N VAL A 168 14.78 13.26 -14.66
CA VAL A 168 14.22 13.36 -13.31
C VAL A 168 15.36 13.53 -12.30
N ASN A 169 15.14 14.38 -11.30
CA ASN A 169 16.05 14.56 -10.19
C ASN A 169 16.28 13.22 -9.45
N PRO A 170 17.52 12.72 -9.36
CA PRO A 170 17.81 11.48 -8.64
C PRO A 170 17.37 11.54 -7.17
N ALA A 171 17.45 12.72 -6.54
CA ALA A 171 17.00 12.91 -5.16
C ALA A 171 15.48 12.74 -5.00
N TYR A 172 14.70 13.16 -6.01
CA TYR A 172 13.25 12.95 -6.03
C TYR A 172 12.90 11.46 -6.13
N THR A 173 13.56 10.75 -7.05
CA THR A 173 13.33 9.31 -7.22
C THR A 173 13.72 8.54 -5.96
N GLN A 174 14.83 8.91 -5.33
CA GLN A 174 15.24 8.32 -4.06
C GLN A 174 14.24 8.61 -2.93
N ALA A 175 13.81 9.86 -2.77
CA ALA A 175 12.84 10.25 -1.74
C ALA A 175 11.51 9.53 -1.92
N LEU A 176 11.02 9.40 -3.15
CA LEU A 176 9.80 8.65 -3.47
C LEU A 176 9.95 7.16 -3.12
N ALA A 177 11.10 6.55 -3.42
CA ALA A 177 11.37 5.15 -3.07
C ALA A 177 11.44 4.95 -1.54
N GLU A 178 12.06 5.88 -0.81
CA GLU A 178 12.12 5.87 0.65
C GLU A 178 10.72 5.99 1.27
N ALA A 179 9.90 6.94 0.79
CA ALA A 179 8.51 7.09 1.23
C ALA A 179 7.66 5.83 0.94
N THR A 180 7.83 5.24 -0.25
CA THR A 180 7.11 4.01 -0.66
C THR A 180 7.48 2.82 0.23
N ASN A 181 8.78 2.62 0.48
CA ASN A 181 9.25 1.54 1.36
C ASN A 181 8.79 1.74 2.81
N ALA A 182 8.80 2.98 3.27
CA ALA A 182 8.29 3.34 4.59
C ALA A 182 6.78 3.03 4.70
N HIS A 183 5.99 3.45 3.70
CA HIS A 183 4.56 3.12 3.62
C HIS A 183 4.33 1.60 3.70
N SER A 184 5.05 0.80 2.91
CA SER A 184 4.92 -0.67 2.94
C SER A 184 5.22 -1.27 4.31
N THR A 185 6.22 -0.73 5.02
CA THR A 185 6.56 -1.14 6.39
C THR A 185 5.43 -0.80 7.36
N LEU A 186 4.85 0.40 7.25
CA LEU A 186 3.73 0.86 8.07
C LEU A 186 2.49 0.00 7.86
N THR A 187 2.08 -0.26 6.62
CA THR A 187 0.94 -1.13 6.30
C THR A 187 1.12 -2.57 6.80
N THR A 188 2.36 -3.07 6.80
CA THR A 188 2.66 -4.41 7.34
C THR A 188 2.53 -4.46 8.86
N CYS A 189 2.91 -3.39 9.55
CA CYS A 189 2.89 -3.34 11.00
C CYS A 189 1.52 -2.93 11.56
N MET A 190 0.89 -1.91 11.00
CA MET A 190 -0.38 -1.34 11.42
C MET A 190 -1.44 -1.60 10.33
N PRO A 191 -2.27 -2.66 10.45
CA PRO A 191 -3.21 -3.01 9.40
C PRO A 191 -4.30 -1.97 9.12
N HIS A 192 -4.55 -1.03 10.05
CA HIS A 192 -5.46 0.09 9.81
C HIS A 192 -4.79 1.26 9.09
N TRP A 193 -3.46 1.25 8.94
CA TRP A 193 -2.75 2.20 8.07
C TRP A 193 -3.21 2.00 6.62
N PRO A 194 -3.70 3.05 5.93
CA PRO A 194 -4.23 2.93 4.57
C PRO A 194 -3.22 2.35 3.59
N ILE A 195 -3.69 1.47 2.70
CA ILE A 195 -2.87 0.79 1.68
C ILE A 195 -2.72 1.66 0.42
N VAL A 196 -3.65 2.59 0.17
CA VAL A 196 -3.73 3.36 -1.08
C VAL A 196 -4.10 4.82 -0.81
N PHE A 197 -3.48 5.71 -1.58
CA PHE A 197 -3.99 7.03 -1.96
C PHE A 197 -3.94 7.15 -3.47
#